data_AF-A0A8R7UPZ3-F1
#
_entry.id   AF-A0A8R7UPZ3-F1
#
_cell.length_a   1.000
_cell.length_b   1.000
_cell.length_c   1.000
_cell.angle_alpha   90.00
_cell.angle_beta   90.00
_cell.angle_gamma   90.00
#
_symmetry.space_group_name_H-M   'P 1'
#
loop_
_entity.id
_entity.type
_entity.pdbx_description
1 polymer ?
#
loop_
_entity_poly.entity_id
_entity_poly.type
_entity_poly.pdbx_seq_one_letter_code
_entity_poly.pdbx_strand_id
1 'polypeptide(L)'
;MLGIGYSGRANILQACQKLAQKAHNKLLRPEDIDKSLFADELEMSWTDEFPYPDLLIRTSGELRLSEFMLWQSAYTELFFTDALGPDFGEAEYLEALMSFQSRERRFGKRIL
;
A
#
# COMPACT_ATOMS: atom_id res chain seq x y z
N MET A 1 -12.30 4.32 0.31
CA MET A 1 -11.49 5.48 0.77
C MET A 1 -10.91 6.17 -0.46
N LEU A 2 -10.83 7.50 -0.47
CA LEU A 2 -10.29 8.28 -1.58
C LEU A 2 -8.98 8.96 -1.14
N GLY A 3 -7.87 8.68 -1.81
CA GLY A 3 -6.58 9.32 -1.54
C GLY A 3 -6.39 10.55 -2.44
N ILE A 4 -6.80 11.73 -1.99
CA ILE A 4 -6.55 12.99 -2.70
C ILE A 4 -5.26 13.62 -2.15
N GLY A 5 -4.32 13.96 -3.03
CA GLY A 5 -3.07 14.63 -2.63
C GLY A 5 -2.08 13.74 -1.88
N TYR A 6 -2.27 12.41 -1.91
CA TYR A 6 -1.38 11.46 -1.26
C TYR A 6 -0.03 11.35 -2.00
N SER A 7 1.07 11.29 -1.24
CA SER A 7 2.40 10.87 -1.71
C SER A 7 3.03 9.92 -0.70
N GLY A 8 3.39 8.73 -1.16
CA GLY A 8 4.02 7.70 -0.33
C GLY A 8 5.38 8.12 0.20
N ARG A 9 6.15 8.94 -0.52
CA ARG A 9 7.41 9.48 0.02
C ARG A 9 7.16 10.51 1.10
N ALA A 10 6.20 11.41 0.90
CA ALA A 10 5.83 12.40 1.92
C ALA A 10 5.32 11.72 3.19
N ASN A 11 4.52 10.66 3.02
CA ASN A 11 4.01 9.80 4.07
C ASN A 11 5.13 9.15 4.90
N ILE A 12 6.10 8.52 4.25
CA ILE A 12 7.29 7.94 4.89
C ILE A 12 8.11 9.01 5.62
N LEU A 13 8.33 10.16 4.97
CA LEU A 13 9.10 11.26 5.57
C LEU A 13 8.43 11.79 6.85
N GLN A 14 7.10 11.96 6.81
CA GLN A 14 6.33 12.42 7.96
C GLN A 14 6.37 11.41 9.11
N ALA A 15 6.28 10.10 8.83
CA ALA A 15 6.44 9.05 9.84
C ALA A 15 7.83 9.11 10.52
N CYS A 16 8.90 9.25 9.74
CA CYS A 16 10.25 9.44 10.26
C CYS A 16 10.35 10.68 11.16
N GLN A 17 9.76 11.81 10.76
CA GLN A 17 9.76 13.04 11.55
C GLN A 17 9.00 12.88 12.88
N LYS A 18 7.84 12.21 12.87
CA LYS A 18 7.06 11.90 14.07
C LYS A 18 7.85 11.03 15.04
N LEU A 19 8.46 9.94 14.56
CA LEU A 19 9.29 9.05 15.36
C LEU A 19 10.51 9.78 15.96
N ALA A 20 11.20 10.58 15.15
CA ALA A 20 12.32 11.39 15.61
C ALA A 20 11.91 12.37 16.72
N GLN A 21 10.73 12.99 16.60
CA GLN A 21 10.20 13.88 17.63
C GLN A 21 9.85 13.13 18.93
N LYS A 22 9.26 11.93 18.83
CA LYS A 22 8.98 11.07 19.98
C LYS A 22 10.27 10.64 20.69
N ALA A 23 11.30 10.28 19.93
CA ALA A 23 12.62 9.94 20.48
C ALA A 23 13.26 11.15 21.18
N HIS A 24 13.24 12.33 20.54
CA HIS A 24 13.75 13.58 21.12
C HIS A 24 13.06 13.93 22.43
N ASN A 25 11.74 13.71 22.50
CA ASN A 25 10.93 13.94 23.70
C ASN A 25 11.06 12.82 24.75
N LYS A 26 11.94 11.84 24.55
CA LYS A 26 12.15 10.68 25.43
C LYS A 26 10.89 9.82 25.64
N LEU A 27 9.96 9.83 24.67
CA LEU A 27 8.76 9.00 24.68
C LEU A 27 9.03 7.57 24.17
N LEU A 28 10.10 7.40 23.40
CA LEU A 28 10.62 6.11 22.93
C LEU A 28 12.14 6.21 22.78
N ARG A 29 12.83 5.08 22.68
CA ARG A 29 14.24 5.02 22.29
C ARG A 29 14.34 4.58 20.83
N PRO A 30 15.40 4.94 20.10
CA PRO A 30 15.59 4.50 18.71
C PRO A 30 15.49 2.98 18.53
N GLU A 31 15.93 2.20 19.52
CA GLU A 31 15.90 0.73 19.50
C GLU A 31 14.48 0.15 19.65
N ASP A 32 13.52 0.95 20.13
CA ASP A 32 12.12 0.57 20.24
C ASP A 32 11.38 0.72 18.88
N ILE A 33 12.02 1.31 17.87
CA ILE A 33 11.43 1.50 16.53
C ILE A 33 11.56 0.21 15.71
N ASP A 34 10.44 -0.49 15.54
CA ASP A 34 10.33 -1.66 14.67
C ASP A 34 9.36 -1.42 13.50
N LYS A 35 9.09 -2.49 12.72
CA LYS A 35 8.17 -2.41 11.57
C LYS A 35 6.74 -2.09 11.97
N SER A 36 6.29 -2.55 13.14
CA SER A 36 4.93 -2.32 13.62
C SER A 36 4.78 -0.86 14.01
N LEU A 37 5.68 -0.37 14.87
CA LEU A 37 5.65 1.02 15.31
C LEU A 37 5.83 1.98 14.15
N PHE A 38 6.69 1.67 13.17
CA PHE A 38 6.83 2.48 11.97
C PHE A 38 5.54 2.52 11.16
N ALA A 39 4.86 1.37 10.99
CA ALA A 39 3.61 1.31 10.24
C ALA A 39 2.50 2.14 10.89
N ASP A 40 2.43 2.19 12.22
CA ASP A 40 1.45 2.98 12.97
C ASP A 40 1.57 4.50 12.70
N GLU A 41 2.78 4.98 12.37
CA GLU A 41 3.06 6.40 12.14
C GLU A 41 2.76 6.88 10.71
N LEU A 42 2.64 5.96 9.76
CA LEU A 42 2.28 6.26 8.37
C LEU A 42 0.82 6.73 8.33
N GLU A 43 0.53 7.79 7.59
CA GLU A 43 -0.86 8.12 7.24
C GLU A 43 -1.46 6.93 6.46
N MET A 44 -2.76 6.68 6.65
CA MET A 44 -3.49 5.48 6.18
C MET A 44 -3.24 4.22 7.04
N SER A 45 -2.53 4.33 8.16
CA SER A 45 -2.48 3.26 9.20
C SER A 45 -3.84 2.98 9.84
N TRP A 46 -4.79 3.92 9.77
CA TRP A 46 -6.18 3.80 10.29
C TRP A 46 -7.06 2.76 9.59
N THR A 47 -6.53 2.04 8.61
CA THR A 47 -7.21 0.88 8.02
C THR A 47 -6.94 -0.33 8.90
N ASP A 48 -7.38 -0.28 10.17
CA ASP A 48 -7.04 -1.25 11.22
C ASP A 48 -7.33 -2.71 10.83
N GLU A 49 -8.27 -2.95 9.90
CA GLU A 49 -8.55 -4.29 9.38
C GLU A 49 -7.64 -4.72 8.21
N PHE A 50 -7.21 -3.79 7.34
CA PHE A 50 -6.47 -4.13 6.11
C PHE A 50 -5.45 -3.03 5.70
N PRO A 51 -4.33 -2.89 6.43
CA PRO A 51 -3.32 -1.85 6.16
C PRO A 51 -2.45 -2.11 4.93
N TYR A 52 -2.46 -3.33 4.40
CA TYR A 52 -1.66 -3.76 3.25
C TYR A 52 -2.58 -4.31 2.16
N PRO A 53 -2.63 -3.70 0.97
CA PRO A 53 -3.50 -4.19 -0.10
C PRO A 53 -2.97 -5.53 -0.65
N ASP A 54 -3.87 -6.47 -0.91
CA ASP A 54 -3.51 -7.71 -1.61
C ASP A 54 -3.32 -7.48 -3.12
N LEU A 55 -4.16 -6.62 -3.71
CA LEU A 55 -4.19 -6.30 -5.14
C LEU A 55 -4.27 -4.78 -5.35
N LEU A 56 -3.40 -4.25 -6.20
CA LEU A 56 -3.43 -2.86 -6.66
C LEU A 56 -3.68 -2.85 -8.17
N ILE A 57 -4.81 -2.24 -8.55
CA ILE A 57 -5.23 -2.08 -9.94
C ILE A 57 -4.82 -0.70 -10.43
N ARG A 58 -4.16 -0.65 -11.59
CA ARG A 58 -3.74 0.60 -12.24
C ARG A 58 -4.25 0.64 -13.68
N THR A 59 -5.02 1.67 -13.97
CA THR A 59 -5.65 1.91 -15.27
C THR A 59 -4.78 2.76 -16.20
N SER A 60 -5.24 2.93 -17.44
CA SER A 60 -4.64 3.79 -18.46
C SER A 60 -3.25 3.35 -18.97
N GLY A 61 -2.90 2.08 -18.83
CA GLY A 61 -1.67 1.49 -19.37
C GLY A 61 -0.39 1.84 -18.61
N GLU A 62 -0.50 2.51 -17.46
CA GLU A 62 0.65 3.05 -16.75
C GLU A 62 1.32 2.02 -15.83
N LEU A 63 2.51 1.55 -16.20
CA LEU A 63 3.26 0.53 -15.46
C LEU A 63 4.08 1.11 -14.29
N ARG A 64 3.43 1.85 -13.39
CA ARG A 64 4.08 2.45 -12.21
C ARG A 64 3.11 2.68 -11.05
N LEU A 65 3.64 2.68 -9.83
CA LEU A 65 2.87 3.01 -8.62
C LEU A 65 2.56 4.51 -8.50
N SER A 66 3.41 5.38 -9.07
CA SER A 66 3.23 6.84 -9.02
C SER A 66 2.99 7.35 -7.60
N GLU A 67 3.91 7.06 -6.69
CA GLU A 67 3.85 7.48 -5.27
C GLU A 67 2.74 6.82 -4.44
N PHE A 68 1.90 5.95 -4.99
CA PHE A 68 0.80 5.35 -4.23
C PHE A 68 1.27 4.18 -3.35
N MET A 69 0.90 4.22 -2.06
CA MET A 69 1.10 3.18 -1.04
C MET A 69 2.48 2.49 -1.06
N LEU A 70 3.57 3.26 -1.09
CA LEU A 70 4.93 2.73 -1.30
C LEU A 70 5.38 1.73 -0.22
N TRP A 71 5.07 1.99 1.05
CA TRP A 71 5.39 1.08 2.14
C TRP A 71 4.42 -0.10 2.16
N GLN A 72 3.12 0.21 2.05
CA GLN A 72 2.06 -0.77 2.19
C GLN A 72 2.05 -1.77 1.02
N SER A 73 2.57 -1.39 -0.15
CA SER A 73 2.50 -2.24 -1.35
C SER A 73 3.67 -3.21 -1.51
N ALA A 74 4.50 -3.40 -0.47
CA ALA A 74 5.73 -4.19 -0.56
C ALA A 74 5.53 -5.64 -1.03
N TYR A 75 4.36 -6.23 -0.77
CA TYR A 75 3.98 -7.59 -1.19
C TYR A 75 2.68 -7.63 -1.99
N THR A 76 2.22 -6.47 -2.47
CA THR A 76 0.96 -6.36 -3.19
C THR A 76 1.12 -6.84 -4.62
N GLU A 77 0.15 -7.62 -5.09
CA GLU A 77 0.06 -7.98 -6.50
C GLU A 77 -0.38 -6.78 -7.32
N LEU A 78 0.32 -6.54 -8.44
CA LEU A 78 0.03 -5.41 -9.32
C LEU A 78 -0.71 -5.91 -10.57
N PHE A 79 -1.83 -5.27 -10.87
CA PHE A 79 -2.58 -5.48 -12.11
C PHE A 79 -2.65 -4.17 -12.88
N PHE A 80 -2.19 -4.19 -14.13
CA PHE A 80 -2.17 -3.04 -15.02
C PHE A 80 -3.11 -3.31 -16.19
N THR A 81 -3.92 -2.32 -16.56
CA THR A 81 -4.84 -2.40 -17.70
C THR A 81 -4.81 -1.11 -18.51
N ASP A 82 -5.01 -1.24 -19.81
CA ASP A 82 -5.13 -0.12 -20.74
C ASP A 82 -6.51 0.57 -20.65
N ALA A 83 -7.49 -0.06 -19.99
CA ALA A 83 -8.79 0.56 -19.73
C ALA A 83 -8.61 1.90 -19.03
N LEU A 84 -9.24 2.96 -19.54
CA LEU A 84 -9.20 4.27 -18.92
C LEU A 84 -10.10 4.29 -17.69
N GLY A 85 -9.81 5.16 -16.72
CA GLY A 85 -10.60 5.26 -15.48
C GLY A 85 -12.13 5.33 -15.69
N PRO A 86 -12.66 6.17 -16.61
CA PRO A 86 -14.10 6.22 -16.90
C PRO A 86 -14.67 4.96 -17.56
N ASP A 87 -13.82 4.19 -18.23
CA ASP A 87 -14.20 2.98 -18.97
C ASP A 87 -13.99 1.70 -18.14
N PHE A 88 -13.35 1.80 -16.98
CA PHE A 88 -13.12 0.68 -16.08
C PHE A 88 -14.41 0.32 -15.33
N GLY A 89 -15.02 -0.79 -15.72
CA GLY A 89 -16.28 -1.29 -15.18
C GLY A 89 -16.18 -2.66 -14.53
N GLU A 90 -17.31 -3.36 -14.47
CA GLU A 90 -17.43 -4.68 -13.85
C GLU A 90 -16.57 -5.73 -14.56
N ALA A 91 -16.50 -5.71 -15.89
CA ALA A 91 -15.75 -6.68 -16.68
C ALA A 91 -14.23 -6.60 -16.40
N GLU A 92 -13.68 -5.39 -16.42
CA GLU A 92 -12.26 -5.14 -16.14
C GLU A 92 -11.91 -5.45 -14.68
N TYR A 93 -12.83 -5.18 -13.76
CA TYR A 93 -12.67 -5.56 -12.36
C TYR A 93 -12.63 -7.08 -12.18
N LEU A 94 -13.53 -7.82 -12.82
CA LEU A 94 -13.54 -9.28 -12.78
C LEU A 94 -12.27 -9.86 -13.40
N GLU A 95 -11.78 -9.28 -14.50
CA GLU A 95 -10.50 -9.66 -15.10
C GLU A 95 -9.34 -9.49 -14.12
N ALA A 96 -9.27 -8.34 -13.43
CA ALA A 96 -8.25 -8.07 -12.43
C ALA A 96 -8.29 -9.10 -11.28
N LEU A 97 -9.50 -9.45 -10.81
CA LEU A 97 -9.68 -10.47 -9.78
C LEU A 97 -9.28 -11.86 -10.25
N MET A 98 -9.67 -12.27 -11.46
CA MET A 98 -9.27 -13.55 -12.03
C MET A 98 -7.75 -13.63 -12.20
N SER A 99 -7.12 -12.56 -12.68
CA SER A 99 -5.66 -12.46 -12.76
C SER A 99 -5.03 -12.64 -11.38
N PHE A 100 -5.53 -11.94 -10.36
CA PHE A 100 -5.03 -12.06 -8.99
C PHE A 100 -5.17 -13.49 -8.43
N GLN A 101 -6.33 -14.12 -8.60
CA GLN A 101 -6.58 -15.49 -8.13
C GLN A 101 -5.74 -16.55 -8.85
N SER A 102 -5.33 -16.29 -10.08
CA SER A 102 -4.51 -17.22 -10.88
C SER A 102 -3.04 -17.28 -10.47
N ARG A 103 -2.55 -16.32 -9.66
CA ARG A 103 -1.13 -16.22 -9.31
C ARG A 103 -0.72 -17.25 -8.26
N GLU A 104 0.39 -17.93 -8.52
CA GLU A 104 1.01 -18.82 -7.53
C GLU A 104 1.70 -18.00 -6.42
N ARG A 105 1.11 -17.99 -5.22
CA ARG A 105 1.72 -17.35 -4.05
C ARG A 105 2.95 -18.13 -3.60
N ARG A 106 4.15 -17.58 -3.82
CA ARG A 106 5.41 -18.12 -3.28
C ARG A 106 5.75 -17.36 -2.00
N PHE A 107 5.81 -18.07 -0.87
CA PHE A 107 6.14 -17.59 0.49
C PHE A 107 5.06 -16.76 1.21
N GLY A 108 3.97 -17.39 1.67
CA GLY A 108 3.17 -16.73 2.70
C GLY A 108 1.91 -17.43 3.13
N LYS A 109 1.15 -18.00 2.18
CA LYS A 109 0.21 -19.12 2.37
C LYS A 109 -0.43 -19.54 1.03
N ARG A 110 -0.53 -20.86 0.87
CA ARG A 110 -1.25 -21.60 -0.19
C ARG A 110 -2.77 -21.41 -0.04
N ILE A 111 -3.54 -21.31 -1.13
CA ILE A 111 -4.04 -22.38 -2.03
C ILE A 111 -4.97 -23.35 -1.27
N LEU A 112 -6.25 -23.32 -1.71
CA LEU A 112 -7.49 -23.92 -1.18
C LEU A 112 -8.16 -23.15 -0.03
#